data_AF-A0A511M9W2-F1
#
_entry.id   AF-A0A511M9W2-F1
#
_cell.length_a   1.000
_cell.length_b   1.000
_cell.length_c   1.000
_cell.angle_alpha   90.00
_cell.angle_beta   90.00
_cell.angle_gamma   90.00
#
_symmetry.space_group_name_H-M   'P 1'
#
loop_
_entity.id
_entity.type
_entity.pdbx_description
1 polymer ?
#
loop_
_entity_poly.entity_id
_entity_poly.type
_entity_poly.pdbx_seq_one_letter_code
_entity_poly.pdbx_strand_id
1 'polypeptide(L)'
;MTTTRAALIAATLAALALTTGCSPGNEQLHTNCRIEDRMIIDGRQGDKRVITSCGTFSVNDGYGAGNRSFDRYAQLTPGTRWDIRTNGRRSGAASSFPNIIDTTRR
;
A
#
# COMPACT_ATOMS: atom_id res chain seq x y z
N MET A 1 6.05 -51.00 35.36
CA MET A 1 4.66 -51.13 34.88
C MET A 1 4.05 -49.73 34.85
N THR A 2 4.17 -49.04 33.72
CA THR A 2 3.15 -48.84 32.65
C THR A 2 2.21 -47.65 32.93
N THR A 3 2.46 -46.57 32.16
CA THR A 3 1.49 -45.66 31.50
C THR A 3 0.49 -44.88 32.38
N THR A 4 0.26 -43.57 32.19
CA THR A 4 -0.32 -42.99 30.96
C THR A 4 -0.23 -41.45 30.99
N ARG A 5 -0.04 -40.87 29.80
CA ARG A 5 0.04 -39.43 29.50
C ARG A 5 -1.31 -38.73 29.63
N ALA A 6 -1.32 -37.46 30.04
CA ALA A 6 -2.33 -36.50 29.59
C ALA A 6 -1.72 -35.09 29.55
N ALA A 7 -1.27 -34.71 28.35
CA ALA A 7 -0.95 -33.33 28.02
C ALA A 7 -2.26 -32.54 27.92
N LEU A 8 -2.39 -31.47 28.70
CA LEU A 8 -3.39 -30.43 28.48
C LEU A 8 -2.66 -29.13 28.23
N ILE A 9 -2.26 -29.00 26.97
CA ILE A 9 -2.28 -27.79 26.14
C ILE A 9 -2.67 -26.55 26.94
N ALA A 10 -1.66 -25.81 27.41
CA ALA A 10 -1.83 -24.42 27.78
C ALA A 10 -2.18 -23.67 26.49
N ALA A 11 -3.47 -23.57 26.20
CA ALA A 11 -3.99 -22.69 25.18
C ALA A 11 -3.59 -21.26 25.57
N THR A 12 -2.46 -20.83 25.04
CA THR A 12 -2.08 -19.43 24.98
C THR A 12 -3.21 -18.72 24.26
N LEU A 13 -4.10 -18.12 25.05
CA LEU A 13 -4.95 -17.00 24.67
C LEU A 13 -4.01 -15.83 24.30
N ALA A 14 -3.21 -16.00 23.26
CA ALA A 14 -2.83 -14.90 22.41
C ALA A 14 -4.11 -14.52 21.69
N ALA A 15 -4.96 -13.79 22.41
CA ALA A 15 -5.80 -12.79 21.79
C ALA A 15 -4.84 -11.89 21.01
N LEU A 16 -4.54 -12.28 19.77
CA LEU A 16 -4.25 -11.34 18.72
C LEU A 16 -5.51 -10.49 18.65
N ALA A 17 -5.54 -9.48 19.52
CA ALA A 17 -6.20 -8.24 19.23
C ALA A 17 -5.57 -7.80 17.90
N LEU A 18 -6.18 -8.26 16.81
CA LEU A 18 -6.19 -7.56 15.55
C LEU A 18 -6.80 -6.21 15.91
N THR A 19 -5.96 -5.32 16.42
CA THR A 19 -6.27 -3.91 16.48
C THR A 19 -6.51 -3.57 15.03
N THR A 20 -7.79 -3.52 14.65
CA THR A 20 -8.25 -2.75 13.51
C THR A 20 -7.97 -1.30 13.88
N GLY A 21 -6.68 -0.94 13.90
CA GLY A 21 -6.24 0.42 14.01
C GLY A 21 -6.89 1.12 12.84
N CYS A 22 -7.86 1.98 13.14
CA CYS A 22 -8.44 2.87 12.15
C CYS A 22 -7.27 3.68 11.58
N SER A 23 -6.72 3.22 10.45
CA SER A 23 -5.58 3.87 9.84
C SER A 23 -6.01 5.29 9.48
N PRO A 24 -5.39 6.33 10.05
CA PRO A 24 -5.75 7.70 9.76
C PRO A 24 -5.53 7.96 8.26
N GLY A 25 -6.63 8.02 7.50
CA GLY A 25 -6.62 8.32 6.06
C GLY A 25 -6.99 7.17 5.11
N ASN A 26 -7.47 6.02 5.59
CA ASN A 26 -7.72 4.84 4.74
C ASN A 26 -6.43 4.25 4.15
N GLU A 27 -5.39 4.06 4.95
CA GLU A 27 -4.18 3.43 4.41
C GLU A 27 -4.42 1.97 4.05
N GLN A 28 -3.83 1.55 2.94
CA GLN A 28 -3.91 0.19 2.42
C GLN A 28 -2.55 -0.27 1.90
N LEU A 29 -2.23 -1.54 2.13
CA LEU A 29 -1.06 -2.19 1.57
C LEU A 29 -1.49 -3.09 0.40
N HIS A 30 -0.95 -2.82 -0.78
CA HIS A 30 -1.11 -3.63 -1.98
C HIS A 30 0.18 -4.36 -2.23
N THR A 31 0.15 -5.69 -2.33
CA THR A 31 1.37 -6.51 -2.44
C THR A 31 1.60 -7.00 -3.86
N ASN A 32 2.87 -7.10 -4.25
CA ASN A 32 3.30 -7.69 -5.52
C ASN A 32 2.65 -7.06 -6.78
N CYS A 33 2.45 -5.75 -6.76
CA CYS A 33 1.85 -4.97 -7.84
C CYS A 33 2.84 -4.77 -8.97
N ARG A 34 2.46 -5.18 -10.18
CA ARG A 34 3.25 -4.90 -11.38
C ARG A 34 2.92 -3.49 -11.88
N ILE A 35 3.94 -2.68 -12.13
CA ILE A 35 3.77 -1.39 -12.80
C ILE A 35 3.50 -1.65 -14.27
N GLU A 36 2.38 -1.13 -14.77
CA GLU A 36 1.94 -1.33 -16.16
C GLU A 36 2.23 -0.09 -16.98
N ASP A 37 1.92 1.09 -16.43
CA ASP A 37 2.15 2.36 -17.11
C ASP A 37 2.24 3.53 -16.12
N ARG A 38 2.68 4.70 -16.60
CA ARG A 38 2.85 5.93 -15.82
C ARG A 38 2.62 7.17 -16.67
N MET A 39 1.91 8.16 -16.12
CA MET A 39 1.62 9.41 -16.81
C MET A 39 1.68 10.61 -15.87
N ILE A 40 2.06 11.77 -16.42
CA ILE A 40 1.93 13.06 -15.74
C ILE A 40 0.80 13.81 -16.43
N ILE A 41 -0.23 14.14 -15.67
CA ILE A 41 -1.39 14.91 -16.10
C ILE A 41 -1.04 16.39 -15.92
N ASP A 42 -1.56 17.28 -16.78
CA ASP A 42 -1.37 18.73 -16.68
C ASP A 42 0.10 19.22 -16.77
N GLY A 43 0.88 18.62 -17.67
CA GLY A 43 2.23 19.08 -18.02
C GLY A 43 3.34 18.41 -17.22
N ARG A 44 4.51 19.04 -17.09
CA ARG A 44 5.71 18.40 -16.48
C ARG A 44 5.68 18.30 -14.95
N GLN A 45 4.85 19.09 -14.28
CA GLN A 45 4.77 19.16 -12.81
C GLN A 45 3.40 18.78 -12.25
N GLY A 46 2.44 18.41 -13.10
CA GLY A 46 1.10 18.08 -12.63
C GLY A 46 0.99 16.69 -12.02
N ASP A 47 -0.24 16.21 -11.91
CA ASP A 47 -0.57 15.00 -11.17
C ASP A 47 0.10 13.76 -11.77
N LYS A 48 0.90 13.08 -10.96
CA LYS A 48 1.59 11.85 -11.37
C LYS A 48 0.68 10.66 -11.09
N ARG A 49 0.39 9.88 -12.12
CA ARG A 49 -0.41 8.65 -12.02
C ARG A 49 0.43 7.44 -12.40
N VAL A 50 0.29 6.40 -11.59
CA VAL A 50 0.90 5.09 -11.85
C VAL A 50 -0.21 4.07 -11.96
N ILE A 51 -0.23 3.37 -13.09
CA ILE A 51 -1.16 2.28 -13.38
C ILE A 51 -0.45 0.98 -13.05
N THR A 52 -1.10 0.15 -12.25
CA THR A 52 -0.55 -1.12 -11.80
C THR A 52 -1.59 -2.22 -11.90
N SER A 53 -1.14 -3.47 -11.80
CA SER A 53 -2.03 -4.63 -11.68
C SER A 53 -2.93 -4.59 -10.43
N CYS A 54 -2.62 -3.75 -9.44
CA CYS A 54 -3.41 -3.57 -8.21
C CYS A 54 -4.37 -2.37 -8.28
N GLY A 55 -4.33 -1.59 -9.38
CA GLY A 55 -5.11 -0.37 -9.54
C GLY A 55 -4.26 0.84 -9.94
N THR A 56 -4.92 2.00 -10.00
CA THR A 56 -4.31 3.28 -10.37
C THR A 56 -4.16 4.16 -9.13
N PHE A 57 -2.97 4.73 -8.96
CA PHE A 57 -2.63 5.54 -7.80
C PHE A 57 -2.01 6.87 -8.21
N SER A 58 -2.23 7.89 -7.38
CA SER A 58 -1.51 9.16 -7.48
C SER A 58 -0.15 9.08 -6.80
N VAL A 59 0.81 9.87 -7.26
CA VAL A 59 2.12 10.04 -6.63
C VAL A 59 2.38 11.53 -6.43
N ASN A 60 1.79 12.06 -5.37
CA ASN A 60 1.83 13.46 -5.01
C ASN A 60 2.48 13.65 -3.63
N ASP A 61 3.06 14.83 -3.42
CA ASP A 61 3.58 15.21 -2.10
C ASP A 61 2.40 15.36 -1.12
N GLY A 62 2.66 15.14 0.16
CA GLY A 62 1.64 15.31 1.18
C GLY A 62 1.86 14.49 2.43
N TYR A 63 0.84 14.52 3.29
CA TYR A 63 0.85 13.80 4.56
C TYR A 63 1.02 12.29 4.35
N GLY A 64 2.00 11.70 5.04
CA GLY A 64 2.39 10.30 4.87
C GLY A 64 3.35 10.02 3.70
N ALA A 65 3.34 10.82 2.62
CA ALA A 65 4.19 10.62 1.45
C ALA A 65 5.53 11.38 1.50
N GLY A 66 5.59 12.50 2.24
CA GLY A 66 6.73 13.41 2.25
C GLY A 66 6.84 14.25 0.96
N ASN A 67 7.98 14.92 0.77
CA ASN A 67 8.26 15.80 -0.38
C ASN A 67 9.16 15.11 -1.43
N ARG A 68 8.91 13.81 -1.70
CA ARG A 68 9.72 12.97 -2.60
C ARG A 68 8.87 12.31 -3.69
N SER A 69 7.73 12.90 -4.02
CA SER A 69 6.79 12.32 -4.99
C SER A 69 7.41 12.10 -6.37
N PHE A 70 8.24 13.05 -6.84
CA PHE A 70 8.89 12.94 -8.14
C PHE A 70 9.92 11.80 -8.17
N ASP A 71 10.74 11.66 -7.12
CA ASP A 71 11.73 10.58 -7.02
C ASP A 71 11.05 9.21 -6.95
N ARG A 72 9.99 9.10 -6.16
CA ARG A 72 9.19 7.86 -6.07
C ARG A 72 8.57 7.52 -7.43
N TYR A 73 7.95 8.50 -8.08
CA TYR A 73 7.39 8.33 -9.41
C TYR A 73 8.45 7.90 -10.43
N ALA A 74 9.67 8.48 -10.35
CA ALA A 74 10.77 8.14 -11.24
C ALA A 74 11.18 6.66 -11.12
N GLN A 75 11.17 6.09 -9.91
CA GLN A 75 11.55 4.70 -9.64
C GLN A 75 10.50 3.66 -10.08
N LEU A 76 9.23 4.04 -10.15
CA LEU A 76 8.13 3.15 -10.55
C LEU A 76 8.10 3.03 -12.08
N THR A 77 8.94 2.17 -12.64
CA THR A 77 9.04 1.92 -14.09
C THR A 77 8.19 0.72 -14.53
N PRO A 78 7.57 0.76 -15.72
CA PRO A 78 6.80 -0.38 -16.25
C PRO A 78 7.57 -1.70 -16.22
N GLY A 79 6.88 -2.78 -15.88
CA GLY A 79 7.44 -4.13 -15.75
C GLY A 79 8.02 -4.46 -14.38
N THR A 80 8.27 -3.47 -13.51
CA THR A 80 8.76 -3.71 -12.14
C THR A 80 7.62 -4.13 -11.19
N ARG A 81 7.97 -4.82 -10.10
CA ARG A 81 7.02 -5.28 -9.06
C ARG A 81 7.32 -4.64 -7.72
N TRP A 82 6.27 -4.20 -7.04
CA TRP A 82 6.37 -3.45 -5.78
C TRP A 82 5.25 -3.83 -4.81
N ASP A 83 5.57 -3.74 -3.53
CA ASP A 83 4.55 -3.51 -2.53
C ASP A 83 4.31 -2.00 -2.41
N ILE A 84 3.05 -1.60 -2.44
CA ILE A 84 2.63 -0.21 -2.50
C ILE A 84 1.74 0.07 -1.30
N ARG A 85 2.15 1.03 -0.47
CA ARG A 85 1.31 1.54 0.62
C ARG A 85 0.68 2.85 0.16
N THR A 86 -0.64 2.93 0.26
CA THR A 86 -1.42 4.10 -0.16
C THR A 86 -2.14 4.74 1.02
N ASN A 87 -2.51 6.00 0.88
CA ASN A 87 -3.47 6.71 1.73
C ASN A 87 -4.54 7.37 0.84
N GLY A 88 -5.72 7.65 1.38
CA GLY A 88 -6.82 8.29 0.67
C GLY A 88 -7.76 7.28 0.02
N ARG A 89 -8.87 7.80 -0.51
CA ARG A 89 -9.93 6.98 -1.11
C ARG A 89 -10.05 7.24 -2.61
N ARG A 90 -10.33 6.18 -3.36
CA ARG A 90 -10.83 6.30 -4.74
C ARG A 90 -12.24 6.87 -4.72
N SER A 91 -12.44 8.05 -5.31
CA SER A 91 -13.77 8.64 -5.50
C SER A 91 -13.96 9.01 -6.97
N GLY A 92 -14.97 8.42 -7.61
CA GLY A 92 -15.34 8.76 -8.99
C GLY A 92 -15.85 10.20 -9.13
N ALA A 93 -16.64 10.67 -8.17
CA ALA A 93 -17.24 12.01 -8.21
C ALA A 93 -16.19 13.15 -8.12
N ALA A 94 -15.12 12.94 -7.35
CA ALA A 94 -14.03 13.90 -7.22
C ALA A 94 -12.83 13.59 -8.13
N SER A 95 -12.93 12.56 -8.98
CA SER A 95 -11.79 12.01 -9.73
C SER A 95 -10.54 11.73 -8.87
N SER A 96 -10.71 11.44 -7.57
CA SER A 96 -9.61 11.25 -6.62
C SER A 96 -9.10 9.81 -6.66
N PHE A 97 -7.79 9.64 -6.57
CA PHE A 97 -7.14 8.33 -6.49
C PHE A 97 -6.38 8.22 -5.16
N PRO A 98 -6.22 7.01 -4.60
CA PRO A 98 -5.34 6.82 -3.45
C PRO A 98 -3.92 7.28 -3.80
N ASN A 99 -3.28 8.01 -2.89
CA ASN A 99 -1.92 8.51 -3.05
C ASN A 99 -0.92 7.51 -2.50
N ILE A 100 0.14 7.23 -3.23
CA ILE A 100 1.23 6.35 -2.77
C ILE A 100 2.02 7.10 -1.69
N ILE A 101 2.04 6.55 -0.49
CA ILE A 101 2.82 7.07 0.64
C ILE A 101 4.14 6.32 0.83
N ASP A 102 4.23 5.09 0.35
CA ASP A 102 5.44 4.26 0.48
C ASP A 102 5.49 3.13 -0.57
N THR A 103 6.69 2.68 -0.88
CA THR A 103 6.94 1.65 -1.91
C THR A 103 8.15 0.81 -1.54
N THR A 104 8.02 -0.52 -1.61
CA THR A 104 9.13 -1.47 -1.41
C THR A 104 9.25 -2.38 -2.62
N ARG A 105 10.45 -2.47 -3.19
CA ARG A 105 10.69 -3.29 -4.39
C ARG A 105 10.66 -4.78 -4.03
N ARG A 106 10.05 -5.59 -4.89
CA ARG A 106 10.05 -7.06 -4.81
C ARG A 106 11.11 -7.68 -5.73
#